data_AF-A0A354TC12-F1
#
_entry.id   AF-A0A354TC12-F1
#
_cell.length_a   1.000
_cell.length_b   1.000
_cell.length_c   1.000
_cell.angle_alpha   90.00
_cell.angle_beta   90.00
_cell.angle_gamma   90.00
#
_symmetry.space_group_name_H-M   'P 1'
#
loop_
_entity.id
_entity.type
_entity.pdbx_description
1 polymer ?
#
loop_
_entity_poly.entity_id
_entity_poly.type
_entity_poly.pdbx_seq_one_letter_code
_entity_poly.pdbx_strand_id
1 'polypeptide(L)'
;MSFERLQNMGRLHEQELKARELRLRIGAMIEQIRLKLDPFEDIENLETDIAAQLCIELARLTIDYKGILDQNKAIKKALGK
;
A
#
# COMPACT_ATOMS: atom_id res chain seq x y z
N MET A 1 11.79 -6.51 -30.68
CA MET A 1 11.65 -6.47 -29.21
C MET A 1 11.67 -7.92 -28.72
N SER A 2 12.50 -8.31 -27.75
CA SER A 2 12.56 -9.71 -27.31
C SER A 2 11.30 -10.10 -26.53
N PHE A 3 10.88 -11.37 -26.64
CA PHE A 3 9.72 -11.91 -25.93
C PHE A 3 9.83 -11.71 -24.40
N GLU A 4 11.02 -11.93 -23.85
CA GLU A 4 11.33 -11.70 -22.44
C GLU A 4 11.14 -10.24 -22.01
N ARG A 5 11.53 -9.28 -22.87
CA ARG A 5 11.31 -7.85 -22.61
C ARG A 5 9.82 -7.51 -22.58
N LEU A 6 9.03 -8.10 -23.47
CA LEU A 6 7.58 -7.92 -23.53
C LEU A 6 6.89 -8.49 -22.28
N GLN A 7 7.29 -9.69 -21.83
CA GLN A 7 6.80 -10.28 -20.57
C GLN A 7 7.12 -9.40 -19.36
N ASN A 8 8.35 -8.91 -19.25
CA ASN A 8 8.75 -8.04 -18.15
C ASN A 8 7.98 -6.70 -18.14
N MET A 9 7.65 -6.16 -19.32
CA MET A 9 6.79 -4.97 -19.42
C MET A 9 5.35 -5.25 -18.95
N GLY A 10 4.77 -6.40 -19.34
CA GLY A 10 3.44 -6.80 -18.87
C GLY A 10 3.40 -6.96 -17.35
N ARG A 11 4.35 -7.70 -16.78
CA ARG A 11 4.48 -7.87 -15.33
C ARG A 11 4.66 -6.54 -14.60
N LEU A 12 5.48 -5.64 -15.14
CA LEU A 12 5.66 -4.31 -14.56
C LEU A 12 4.33 -3.55 -14.50
N HIS A 13 3.54 -3.59 -15.57
CA HIS A 13 2.26 -2.90 -15.62
C HIS A 13 1.27 -3.44 -14.58
N GLU A 14 1.17 -4.76 -14.45
CA GLU A 14 0.33 -5.40 -13.42
C GLU A 14 0.74 -5.00 -12.01
N GLN A 15 2.04 -4.94 -11.74
CA GLN A 15 2.55 -4.55 -10.42
C GLN A 15 2.38 -3.05 -10.14
N GLU A 16 2.49 -2.19 -11.14
CA GLU A 16 2.19 -0.77 -10.99
C GLU A 16 0.70 -0.54 -10.69
N LEU A 17 -0.20 -1.33 -11.28
CA LEU A 17 -1.63 -1.29 -10.94
C LEU A 17 -1.87 -1.71 -9.49
N LYS A 18 -1.32 -2.86 -9.07
CA LYS A 18 -1.42 -3.34 -7.68
C LYS A 18 -0.85 -2.34 -6.67
N ALA A 19 0.26 -1.67 -7.01
CA ALA A 19 0.84 -0.61 -6.18
C ALA A 19 -0.13 0.57 -6.01
N ARG A 20 -0.82 0.99 -7.09
CA ARG A 20 -1.84 2.07 -7.01
C ARG A 20 -3.01 1.66 -6.13
N GLU A 21 -3.51 0.44 -6.28
CA GLU A 21 -4.61 -0.08 -5.45
C GLU A 21 -4.24 -0.10 -3.97
N LEU A 22 -3.05 -0.62 -3.63
CA LEU A 22 -2.56 -0.62 -2.25
C LEU A 22 -2.40 0.79 -1.71
N ARG A 23 -1.88 1.74 -2.50
CA ARG A 23 -1.74 3.13 -2.08
C ARG A 23 -3.11 3.76 -1.75
N LEU A 24 -4.13 3.49 -2.56
CA LEU A 24 -5.50 3.96 -2.28
C LEU A 24 -6.05 3.36 -0.98
N ARG A 25 -5.87 2.05 -0.78
CA ARG A 25 -6.29 1.36 0.45
C ARG A 25 -5.58 1.89 1.69
N ILE A 26 -4.26 2.11 1.61
CA ILE A 26 -3.46 2.72 2.68
C ILE A 26 -4.02 4.11 3.04
N GLY A 27 -4.31 4.94 2.04
CA GLY A 27 -4.90 6.26 2.26
C GLY A 27 -6.25 6.19 2.96
N ALA A 28 -7.14 5.32 2.48
CA ALA A 28 -8.46 5.11 3.10
C ALA A 28 -8.35 4.60 4.55
N MET A 29 -7.40 3.71 4.83
CA MET A 29 -7.16 3.17 6.17
C MET A 29 -6.67 4.24 7.15
N ILE A 30 -5.78 5.14 6.69
CA ILE A 30 -5.33 6.28 7.50
C ILE A 30 -6.51 7.17 7.89
N GLU A 31 -7.39 7.49 6.95
CA GLU A 31 -8.58 8.29 7.23
C GLU A 31 -9.53 7.58 8.20
N GLN A 32 -9.71 6.26 8.08
CA GLN A 32 -10.50 5.49 9.04
C GLN A 32 -9.90 5.54 10.45
N ILE A 33 -8.59 5.38 10.60
CA ILE A 33 -7.91 5.49 11.90
C ILE A 33 -8.13 6.88 12.50
N ARG A 34 -8.01 7.94 11.70
CA ARG A 34 -8.25 9.32 12.15
C ARG A 34 -9.68 9.53 12.63
N LEU A 35 -10.67 8.97 11.93
CA LEU A 35 -12.07 9.04 12.35
C LEU A 35 -12.34 8.33 13.68
N LYS A 36 -11.57 7.29 14.02
CA LYS A 36 -11.67 6.60 15.31
C LYS A 36 -10.92 7.29 16.46
N LEU A 37 -10.07 8.26 16.12
CA LEU A 37 -9.23 9.02 17.04
C LEU A 37 -9.49 10.52 16.88
N ASP A 38 -10.77 10.93 16.94
CA ASP A 38 -11.14 12.35 16.85
C ASP A 38 -10.49 13.12 18.02
N PRO A 39 -9.66 14.14 17.75
CA PRO A 39 -8.98 14.91 18.79
C PRO A 39 -9.92 15.76 19.67
N PHE A 40 -11.19 15.92 19.29
CA PHE A 40 -12.19 16.68 20.03
C PHE A 40 -13.17 15.79 20.82
N GLU A 41 -13.07 14.47 20.67
CA GLU A 41 -13.89 13.50 21.40
C GLU A 41 -13.29 13.23 22.80
N ASP A 42 -14.15 12.91 23.76
CA ASP A 42 -13.70 12.54 25.10
C ASP A 42 -12.92 11.22 25.05
N ILE A 43 -11.84 11.13 25.84
CA ILE A 43 -10.93 9.96 25.84
C ILE A 43 -11.70 8.65 26.08
N GLU A 44 -12.73 8.69 26.92
CA GLU A 44 -13.57 7.54 27.28
C GLU A 44 -14.42 7.03 26.12
N ASN A 45 -14.70 7.88 25.12
CA ASN A 45 -15.47 7.55 23.93
C ASN A 45 -14.58 7.16 22.74
N LEU A 46 -13.26 7.32 22.84
CA LEU A 46 -12.34 6.97 21.76
C LEU A 46 -12.33 5.46 21.53
N GLU A 47 -12.53 5.06 20.28
CA GLU A 47 -12.47 3.66 19.84
C GLU A 47 -11.00 3.18 19.66
N THR A 48 -10.20 3.31 20.72
CA THR A 48 -8.75 3.08 20.69
C THR A 48 -8.35 1.65 20.30
N ASP A 49 -9.10 0.64 20.76
CA ASP A 49 -8.86 -0.77 20.40
C ASP A 49 -9.07 -1.01 18.90
N ILE A 50 -10.11 -0.41 18.31
CA ILE A 50 -10.39 -0.51 16.88
C ILE A 50 -9.32 0.23 16.09
N ALA A 51 -8.94 1.44 16.52
CA ALA A 51 -7.86 2.18 15.90
C ALA A 51 -6.53 1.41 15.93
N ALA A 52 -6.21 0.73 17.03
CA ALA A 52 -5.02 -0.11 17.16
C ALA A 52 -5.04 -1.29 16.19
N GLN A 53 -6.18 -1.97 16.02
CA GLN A 53 -6.33 -3.04 15.04
C GLN A 53 -6.12 -2.53 13.61
N LEU A 54 -6.74 -1.40 13.25
CA LEU A 54 -6.57 -0.76 11.95
C LEU A 54 -5.11 -0.35 11.70
N CYS A 55 -4.38 0.11 12.72
CA CYS A 55 -2.94 0.40 12.63
C CYS A 55 -2.10 -0.84 12.28
N ILE A 56 -2.43 -2.01 12.84
CA ILE A 56 -1.74 -3.27 12.51
C ILE A 56 -2.01 -3.66 11.05
N GLU A 57 -3.25 -3.51 10.58
CA GLU A 57 -3.58 -3.77 9.17
C GLU A 57 -2.91 -2.78 8.22
N LEU A 58 -2.87 -1.50 8.59
CA LEU A 58 -2.15 -0.47 7.85
C LEU A 58 -0.66 -0.80 7.73
N ALA A 59 -0.03 -1.29 8.80
CA ALA A 59 1.36 -1.71 8.78
C ALA A 59 1.59 -2.86 7.79
N ARG A 60 0.70 -3.86 7.75
CA ARG A 60 0.75 -4.96 6.77
C ARG A 60 0.63 -4.44 5.34
N LEU A 61 -0.37 -3.59 5.06
CA LEU A 61 -0.55 -2.98 3.73
C LEU A 61 0.67 -2.17 3.29
N THR A 62 1.32 -1.47 4.23
CA THR A 62 2.52 -0.69 3.97
C THR A 62 3.72 -1.57 3.61
N ILE A 63 3.88 -2.71 4.31
CA ILE A 63 4.91 -3.71 4.01
C ILE A 63 4.68 -4.29 2.60
N ASP A 64 3.45 -4.69 2.27
CA ASP A 64 3.10 -5.23 0.96
C ASP A 64 3.36 -4.21 -0.15
N TYR A 65 2.95 -2.96 0.06
CA TYR A 65 3.18 -1.87 -0.88
C TYR A 65 4.67 -1.67 -1.15
N LYS A 66 5.50 -1.63 -0.09
CA LYS A 66 6.95 -1.53 -0.23
C LYS A 66 7.52 -2.72 -1.01
N GLY A 67 7.07 -3.94 -0.72
CA GLY A 67 7.47 -5.14 -1.45
C GLY A 67 7.19 -5.03 -2.95
N ILE A 68 6.02 -4.52 -3.34
CA ILE A 68 5.68 -4.29 -4.76
C ILE A 68 6.58 -3.21 -5.38
N LEU A 69 6.87 -2.12 -4.66
CA LEU A 69 7.77 -1.08 -5.16
C LEU A 69 9.18 -1.61 -5.42
N ASP A 70 9.70 -2.45 -4.52
CA ASP A 70 11.02 -3.08 -4.67
C ASP A 70 11.05 -4.03 -5.86
N GLN A 71 9.98 -4.81 -6.08
CA GLN A 71 9.84 -5.68 -7.25
C GLN A 71 9.76 -4.86 -8.55
N ASN A 72 8.99 -3.78 -8.57
CA ASN A 72 8.93 -2.84 -9.69
C ASN A 72 10.30 -2.27 -10.04
N LYS A 73 11.09 -1.90 -9.02
CA LYS A 73 12.46 -1.40 -9.20
C LYS A 73 13.37 -2.45 -9.82
N ALA A 74 13.28 -3.70 -9.37
CA ALA A 74 14.04 -4.81 -9.94
C ALA A 74 13.67 -5.07 -11.42
N ILE A 75 12.37 -5.04 -11.76
CA ILE A 75 11.90 -5.22 -13.14
C ILE A 75 12.36 -4.04 -14.02
N LYS A 76 12.27 -2.79 -13.53
CA LYS A 76 12.78 -1.61 -14.24
C LYS A 76 14.27 -1.73 -14.55
N LYS A 77 15.07 -2.15 -13.56
CA LYS A 77 16.50 -2.44 -13.75
C LYS A 77 16.74 -3.50 -14.83
N ALA A 78 15.98 -4.59 -14.83
CA ALA A 78 16.08 -5.63 -15.86
C ALA A 78 15.70 -5.13 -17.28
N LEU A 79 14.81 -4.14 -17.36
CA LEU A 79 14.44 -3.47 -18.60
C LEU A 79 15.42 -2.37 -19.05
N GLY A 80 16.43 -2.06 -18.23
CA GLY A 80 17.38 -0.96 -18.47
C GLY A 80 16.79 0.43 -18.23
N LYS A 81 15.84 0.54 -17.30
CA LYS A 81 15.21 1.80 -16.87
C LYS A 81 15.56 2.15 -15.43
#